data_AF-A0A821YTG0-F1
#
_entry.id   AF-A0A821YTG0-F1
#
_cell.length_a   1.000
_cell.length_b   1.000
_cell.length_c   1.000
_cell.angle_alpha   90.00
_cell.angle_beta   90.00
_cell.angle_gamma   90.00
#
_symmetry.space_group_name_H-M   'P 1'
#
loop_
_entity.id
_entity.type
_entity.pdbx_description
1 polymer ?
#
loop_
_entity_poly.entity_id
_entity_poly.type
_entity_poly.pdbx_seq_one_letter_code
_entity_poly.pdbx_strand_id
1 'polypeptide(L)' 'LFDFIKSCIDYGSLIACSINADKRKAETILSNGLVIGHTYSITNYHVLPVTYDNKLSKLSDRGLIRFRNPWGNDIEWNGK' A
#
# COMPACT_ATOMS: atom_id res chain seq x y z
N LEU A 1 -0.71 13.03 3.67
CA LEU A 1 -0.81 11.59 4.04
C LEU A 1 0.47 10.83 3.73
N PHE A 2 0.98 10.86 2.50
CA PHE A 2 2.21 10.12 2.14
C PHE A 2 3.42 10.53 3.01
N ASP A 3 3.68 11.83 3.20
CA ASP A 3 4.77 12.30 4.07
C ASP A 3 4.62 11.89 5.55
N PHE A 4 3.38 11.75 6.00
CA PHE A 4 3.07 11.23 7.33
C PHE A 4 3.42 9.75 7.43
N ILE A 5 3.01 8.94 6.45
CA ILE A 5 3.38 7.51 6.37
C ILE A 5 4.90 7.34 6.33
N LYS A 6 5.58 8.15 5.53
CA LYS A 6 7.04 8.23 5.48
C LYS A 6 7.62 8.50 6.87
N SER A 7 7.17 9.57 7.53
CA SER A 7 7.65 9.93 8.86
C SER A 7 7.43 8.80 9.87
N CYS A 8 6.23 8.21 9.89
CA CYS A 8 5.94 7.08 10.76
C CYS A 8 6.87 5.89 10.52
N ILE A 9 7.16 5.54 9.26
CA ILE A 9 8.11 4.47 8.91
C ILE A 9 9.53 4.85 9.35
N ASP A 10 9.98 6.07 9.07
CA ASP A 10 11.31 6.57 9.43
C ASP A 10 11.54 6.56 10.96
N TYR A 11 10.48 6.78 11.75
CA TYR A 11 10.49 6.69 13.21
C TYR A 11 10.19 5.28 13.78
N GLY A 12 10.05 4.26 12.93
CA GLY A 12 9.78 2.89 13.37
C GLY A 12 8.39 2.64 13.93
N SER A 13 7.42 3.50 13.62
CA SER A 13 6.01 3.30 13.99
C SER A 13 5.40 2.13 13.23
N LEU A 14 4.45 1.45 13.88
CA LEU A 14 3.63 0.43 13.21
C LEU A 14 2.41 1.10 12.58
N ILE A 15 2.20 0.84 11.29
CA ILE A 15 1.07 1.37 10.54
C ILE A 15 0.38 0.20 9.84
N ALA A 16 -0.95 0.20 9.85
CA ALA A 16 -1.76 -0.80 9.18
C ALA A 16 -2.93 -0.14 8.45
N CYS A 17 -3.49 -0.85 7.49
CA CYS A 17 -4.71 -0.45 6.80
C CYS A 17 -5.63 -1.65 6.59
N SER A 18 -6.90 -1.40 6.32
CA SER A 18 -7.88 -2.43 6.01
C SER A 18 -8.92 -1.90 5.04
N ILE A 19 -9.57 -2.81 4.32
CA ILE A 19 -10.77 -2.49 3.56
C ILE A 19 -11.97 -2.82 4.45
N ASN A 20 -12.84 -1.85 4.70
CA ASN A 20 -14.03 -2.08 5.51
C ASN A 20 -14.93 -3.14 4.85
N ALA A 21 -15.35 -4.13 5.64
CA ALA A 21 -16.33 -5.12 5.22
C ALA A 21 -17.66 -4.89 5.93
N ASP A 22 -18.76 -5.15 5.21
CA ASP A 22 -20.03 -5.39 5.88
C ASP A 22 -19.92 -6.65 6.74
N LYS A 23 -20.64 -6.69 7.88
CA LYS A 23 -20.58 -7.78 8.88
C LYS A 23 -20.78 -9.20 8.31
N ARG A 24 -21.34 -9.33 7.10
CA ARG A 24 -21.64 -10.62 6.45
C ARG A 24 -20.60 -11.04 5.40
N LYS A 25 -19.57 -10.24 5.13
CA LYS A 25 -18.57 -10.47 4.07
C LYS A 25 -17.14 -10.27 4.58
N ALA A 26 -16.85 -10.71 5.80
CA ALA A 26 -15.46 -10.72 6.27
C ALA A 26 -14.62 -11.68 5.40
N GLU A 27 -13.35 -11.34 5.21
CA GLU A 27 -12.33 -12.17 4.57
C GLU A 27 -12.62 -12.59 3.11
N THR A 28 -13.40 -11.80 2.36
CA THR A 28 -13.65 -12.08 0.94
C THR A 28 -12.55 -11.53 0.05
N ILE A 29 -11.98 -12.37 -0.83
CA ILE A 29 -10.99 -11.97 -1.83
C ILE A 29 -11.69 -11.23 -2.98
N LEU A 30 -11.22 -10.02 -3.29
CA LEU A 30 -11.67 -9.21 -4.42
C LEU A 30 -11.00 -9.65 -5.73
N SER A 31 -11.57 -9.24 -6.85
CA SER A 31 -11.01 -9.51 -8.19
C SER A 31 -9.58 -8.99 -8.38
N ASN A 32 -9.17 -7.99 -7.60
CA ASN A 32 -7.83 -7.41 -7.62
C ASN A 32 -6.84 -8.09 -6.65
N GLY A 33 -7.24 -9.19 -6.02
CA GLY A 33 -6.42 -9.97 -5.09
C GLY A 33 -6.46 -9.52 -3.62
N LEU A 34 -7.02 -8.34 -3.32
CA LEU A 34 -7.14 -7.87 -1.93
C LEU A 34 -8.32 -8.52 -1.21
N VAL A 35 -8.13 -8.80 0.07
CA VAL A 35 -9.13 -9.30 1.00
C VAL A 35 -9.82 -8.15 1.74
N ILE A 36 -11.16 -8.15 1.77
CA ILE A 36 -11.96 -7.21 2.58
C ILE A 36 -12.13 -7.69 4.02
N GLY A 37 -12.30 -6.76 4.96
CA GLY A 37 -12.37 -7.08 6.39
C GLY A 37 -11.05 -7.58 6.95
N HIS A 38 -9.96 -7.41 6.21
CA HIS A 38 -8.62 -7.90 6.52
C HIS A 38 -7.65 -6.74 6.71
N THR A 39 -6.72 -6.90 7.65
CA THR A 39 -5.73 -5.89 7.99
C THR A 39 -4.37 -6.21 7.36
N TYR A 40 -3.80 -5.24 6.67
CA TYR A 40 -2.46 -5.30 6.08
C TYR A 40 -1.51 -4.41 6.87
N SER A 41 -0.26 -4.86 7.04
CA SER A 41 0.79 -4.01 7.59
C SER A 41 1.40 -3.15 6.47
N ILE A 42 1.58 -1.86 6.72
CA ILE A 42 2.39 -1.01 5.84
C ILE A 42 3.84 -1.15 6.29
N THR A 43 4.70 -1.61 5.37
CA THR A 43 6.08 -1.99 5.70
C THR A 43 7.14 -1.12 5.05
N ASN A 44 6.79 -0.36 4.01
CA ASN A 44 7.73 0.57 3.37
C ASN A 44 7.02 1.61 2.50
N TYR A 45 7.76 2.65 2.13
CA TYR A 45 7.39 3.60 1.08
C TYR A 45 8.54 3.73 0.08
N HIS A 46 8.22 4.17 -1.13
CA HIS A 46 9.24 4.51 -2.13
C HIS A 46 8.77 5.67 -2.99
N VAL A 47 9.70 6.52 -3.42
CA VAL A 47 9.41 7.63 -4.32
C VAL A 47 10.08 7.34 -5.65
N LEU A 48 9.26 7.17 -6.69
CA LEU A 48 9.76 6.96 -8.04
C LEU A 48 10.02 8.32 -8.70
N PRO A 49 11.28 8.62 -9.09
CA PRO A 49 11.56 9.79 -9.90
C PRO A 49 10.95 9.56 -11.29
N VAL A 50 9.93 10.36 -11.65
CA VAL A 50 9.34 10.28 -12.99
C VAL A 50 10.08 11.25 -13.89
N THR A 51 10.93 10.72 -14.77
CA THR A 51 11.51 11.48 -15.88
C THR A 51 10.56 11.40 -17.07
N TYR A 52 9.84 12.49 -17.35
CA TYR A 52 9.15 12.66 -18.63
C TYR A 52 10.07 13.43 -19.58
N ASP A 53 10.40 12.84 -20.73
CA ASP A 53 11.12 13.51 -21.83
C ASP A 53 12.51 14.08 -21.48
N ASN A 54 13.34 13.29 -20.77
CA ASN A 54 14.72 13.66 -20.34
C ASN A 54 14.83 14.98 -19.56
N LYS A 55 13.72 15.57 -19.14
CA LYS A 55 13.68 16.68 -18.19
C LYS A 55 13.23 16.11 -16.86
N LEU A 56 14.00 16.35 -15.81
CA LEU A 56 13.55 16.10 -14.44
C LEU A 56 12.36 17.02 -14.16
N SER A 57 11.15 16.55 -14.46
CA SER A 57 9.93 17.18 -13.99
C SER A 57 9.82 16.89 -12.50
N LYS A 58 10.27 17.84 -11.68
CA LYS A 58 10.04 17.90 -10.22
C LYS A 58 8.55 17.84 -9.79
N LEU A 59 7.62 17.65 -10.74
CA LEU A 59 6.18 17.78 -10.55
C LEU A 59 5.44 16.43 -10.43
N SER A 60 6.10 15.29 -10.59
CA SER A 60 5.39 14.00 -10.69
C SER A 60 6.10 12.83 -10.01
N ASP A 61 6.74 13.06 -8.88
CA ASP A 61 7.22 11.95 -8.05
C ASP A 61 6.04 11.04 -7.66
N ARG A 62 6.05 9.79 -8.13
CA ARG A 62 5.01 8.81 -7.80
C ARG A 62 5.39 8.09 -6.51
N GLY A 63 4.61 8.32 -5.46
CA GLY A 63 4.74 7.61 -4.19
C GLY A 63 4.16 6.20 -4.28
N LEU A 64 4.97 5.19 -3.94
CA LEU A 64 4.56 3.81 -3.73
C LEU A 64 4.53 3.49 -2.24
N ILE A 65 3.60 2.62 -1.84
CA ILE A 65 3.48 2.07 -0.49
C ILE A 65 3.52 0.56 -0.60
N ARG A 66 4.33 -0.09 0.23
CA ARG A 66 4.42 -1.55 0.31
C ARG A 66 3.57 -2.07 1.46
N PHE A 67 2.57 -2.86 1.13
CA PHE A 67 1.74 -3.59 2.09
C PHE A 67 2.27 -5.01 2.28
N ARG A 68 1.95 -5.64 3.42
CA ARG A 68 2.18 -7.06 3.70
C ARG A 68 0.87 -7.69 4.13
N ASN A 69 0.47 -8.76 3.45
CA ASN A 69 -0.59 -9.64 3.93
C ASN A 69 -0.07 -10.47 5.12
N PRO A 70 -0.67 -10.38 6.33
CA PRO A 70 -0.21 -11.15 7.49
C PRO A 70 -0.36 -12.67 7.32
N TRP A 71 -1.23 -13.15 6.43
CA TRP A 71 -1.36 -14.59 6.15
C TRP A 71 -0.10 -15.20 5.55
N GLY A 72 0.73 -14.40 4.87
CA GLY A 72 2.01 -14.85 4.32
C GLY A 72 1.90 -15.97 3.28
N ASN A 73 0.77 -16.06 2.60
CA ASN A 73 0.50 -16.99 1.50
C ASN A 73 0.44 -16.25 0.15
N ASP A 74 0.01 -16.93 -0.91
CA ASP A 74 0.01 -16.38 -2.27
C ASP A 74 -1.11 -15.34 -2.56
N ILE A 75 -1.86 -14.91 -1.54
CA ILE A 75 -2.94 -13.94 -1.69
C ILE A 75 -2.36 -12.53 -1.59
N GLU A 76 -2.04 -11.94 -2.74
CA GLU A 76 -1.45 -10.62 -2.86
C GLU A 76 -2.16 -9.77 -3.94
N TRP A 77 -1.89 -8.47 -3.93
CA TRP A 77 -2.38 -7.54 -4.97
C TRP A 77 -1.93 -7.98 -6.37
N ASN A 78 -2.86 -8.01 -7.33
CA ASN A 78 -2.59 -8.45 -8.72
C ASN A 78 -2.76 -7.34 -9.78
N GLY A 79 -2.97 -6.09 -9.37
CA GLY A 79 -3.11 -4.96 -10.31
C GLY A 79 -1.79 -4.39 -10.82
N LYS A 80 -1.89 -3.42 -11.72
CA LYS A 80 -0.76 -2.73 -12.38
C LYS A 80 -0.44 -1.40 -11.75
#